data_AF-A0A350EWE4-F1
#
_entry.id   AF-A0A350EWE4-F1
#
_cell.length_a   1.000
_cell.length_b   1.000
_cell.length_c   1.000
_cell.angle_alpha   90.00
_cell.angle_beta   90.00
_cell.angle_gamma   90.00
#
_symmetry.space_group_name_H-M   'P 1'
#
loop_
_entity.id
_entity.type
_entity.pdbx_description
1 polymer ?
#
loop_
_entity_poly.entity_id
_entity_poly.type
_entity_poly.pdbx_seq_one_letter_code
_entity_poly.pdbx_strand_id
1 'polypeptide(L)'
;MALVASSGEGGAKLHRRNFGEAVENLTGSGGYHWMAGNFLKYGAEEATFGRKDASDIPVDAHQLIALCAPRPTFISYGIPEKGDANWLDQQGSYMATVAACPAFRLLGARDLGVTEDYRTAQKPDVNAGLLDGELAWRQHDGGHESRSNMKHFIAWANRLIGHEPPTPAEKK
;
A
#
# COMPACT_ATOMS: atom_id res chain seq x y z
N MET A 1 -7.88 -12.54 0.81
CA MET A 1 -7.96 -11.25 1.53
C MET A 1 -6.56 -10.86 1.96
N ALA A 2 -6.22 -9.57 1.96
CA ALA A 2 -4.92 -9.06 2.41
C ALA A 2 -5.06 -7.87 3.35
N LEU A 3 -4.22 -7.80 4.38
CA LEU A 3 -3.89 -6.60 5.15
C LEU A 3 -2.44 -6.23 4.84
N VAL A 4 -2.24 -5.16 4.10
CA VAL A 4 -0.92 -4.65 3.73
C VAL A 4 -0.62 -3.48 4.66
N ALA A 5 0.13 -3.75 5.74
CA ALA A 5 0.42 -2.75 6.76
C ALA A 5 1.85 -2.20 6.58
N SER A 6 1.95 -0.90 6.33
CA SER A 6 3.19 -0.14 6.36
C SER A 6 4.28 -0.68 5.41
N SER A 7 3.89 -1.21 4.25
CA SER A 7 4.80 -1.97 3.37
C SER A 7 5.89 -1.15 2.67
N GLY A 8 5.70 0.15 2.45
CA GLY A 8 6.72 1.02 1.86
C GLY A 8 7.17 0.64 0.44
N GLU A 9 8.43 0.96 0.14
CA GLU A 9 9.09 0.73 -1.15
C GLU A 9 9.22 -0.78 -1.45
N GLY A 10 9.00 -1.18 -2.70
CA GLY A 10 8.89 -2.61 -3.07
C GLY A 10 7.56 -3.27 -2.70
N GLY A 11 6.73 -2.59 -1.90
CA GLY A 11 5.37 -2.98 -1.56
C GLY A 11 4.32 -2.11 -2.26
N ALA A 12 3.54 -1.37 -1.46
CA ALA A 12 2.45 -0.54 -1.95
C ALA A 12 2.87 0.88 -2.40
N LYS A 13 4.06 1.37 -2.02
CA LYS A 13 4.56 2.68 -2.47
C LYS A 13 4.91 2.63 -3.96
N LEU A 14 4.54 3.67 -4.72
CA LEU A 14 5.02 3.83 -6.09
C LEU A 14 6.55 3.98 -6.13
N HIS A 15 7.21 3.13 -6.89
CA HIS A 15 8.66 3.18 -7.12
C HIS A 15 9.08 4.55 -7.67
N ARG A 16 8.31 5.08 -8.63
CA ARG A 16 8.61 6.36 -9.29
C ARG A 16 8.45 7.60 -8.40
N ARG A 17 7.91 7.46 -7.20
CA ARG A 17 7.76 8.58 -6.29
C ARG A 17 9.02 8.73 -5.45
N ASN A 18 9.70 9.86 -5.63
CA ASN A 18 10.92 10.18 -4.90
C ASN A 18 10.59 10.78 -3.52
N PHE A 19 10.24 9.92 -2.57
CA PHE A 19 9.98 10.30 -1.18
C PHE A 19 10.21 9.09 -0.26
N GLY A 20 10.98 9.26 0.80
CA GLY A 20 11.29 8.17 1.74
C GLY A 20 12.30 7.17 1.16
N GLU A 21 12.06 5.89 1.38
CA GLU A 21 12.84 4.79 0.81
C GLU A 21 12.71 4.75 -0.72
N ALA A 22 13.83 4.52 -1.40
CA ALA A 22 13.94 4.50 -2.84
C ALA A 22 14.42 3.14 -3.36
N VAL A 23 14.33 2.94 -4.68
CA VAL A 23 14.78 1.71 -5.36
C VAL A 23 16.23 1.39 -5.00
N GLU A 24 17.08 2.41 -4.90
CA GLU A 24 18.50 2.31 -4.57
C GLU A 24 18.74 1.71 -3.17
N ASN A 25 17.84 1.95 -2.22
CA ASN A 25 17.91 1.31 -0.90
C ASN A 25 17.70 -0.21 -1.02
N LEU A 26 16.71 -0.62 -1.83
CA LEU A 26 16.38 -2.02 -2.08
C LEU A 26 17.40 -2.71 -3.00
N THR A 27 18.18 -1.99 -3.79
CA THR A 27 19.27 -2.57 -4.58
C THR A 27 20.61 -2.54 -3.85
N GLY A 28 20.72 -1.78 -2.78
CA GLY A 28 21.93 -1.67 -1.95
C GLY A 28 22.12 -2.85 -1.00
N SER A 29 23.27 -2.88 -0.30
CA SER A 29 23.66 -3.98 0.59
C SER A 29 22.65 -4.29 1.70
N GLY A 30 21.82 -3.32 2.08
CA GLY A 30 20.77 -3.48 3.09
C GLY A 30 19.51 -4.20 2.60
N GLY A 31 19.17 -4.11 1.31
CA GLY A 31 17.87 -4.57 0.77
C GLY A 31 17.94 -5.55 -0.41
N TYR A 32 19.10 -5.68 -1.07
CA TYR A 32 19.20 -6.44 -2.34
C TYR A 32 18.72 -7.89 -2.25
N HIS A 33 18.86 -8.51 -1.08
CA HIS A 33 18.49 -9.91 -0.83
C HIS A 33 16.98 -10.13 -0.70
N TRP A 34 16.18 -9.07 -0.59
CA TRP A 34 14.71 -9.15 -0.68
C TRP A 34 14.22 -9.24 -2.13
N MET A 35 15.07 -8.81 -3.08
CA MET A 35 14.68 -8.62 -4.46
C MET A 35 15.30 -9.68 -5.37
N ALA A 36 14.67 -9.93 -6.51
CA ALA A 36 15.31 -10.72 -7.56
C ALA A 36 16.57 -9.98 -8.07
N GLY A 37 17.63 -10.71 -8.43
CA GLY A 37 18.86 -10.10 -8.93
C GLY A 37 18.65 -9.19 -10.15
N ASN A 38 17.61 -9.42 -10.96
CA ASN A 38 17.24 -8.53 -12.07
C ASN A 38 16.72 -7.15 -11.62
N PHE A 39 16.17 -7.03 -10.41
CA PHE A 39 15.71 -5.76 -9.87
C PHE A 39 16.90 -4.82 -9.60
N LEU A 40 18.08 -5.36 -9.29
CA LEU A 40 19.29 -4.58 -9.02
C LEU A 40 19.72 -3.70 -10.19
N LYS A 41 19.28 -4.03 -11.40
CA LYS A 41 19.51 -3.20 -12.59
C LYS A 41 18.95 -1.79 -12.41
N TYR A 42 17.84 -1.61 -11.70
CA TYR A 42 17.12 -0.33 -11.58
C TYR A 42 17.67 0.61 -10.51
N GLY A 43 18.76 0.23 -9.82
CA GLY A 43 19.53 1.13 -8.95
C GLY A 43 21.00 1.21 -9.39
N ALA A 44 21.31 0.81 -10.63
CA ALA A 44 22.67 0.81 -11.15
C ALA A 44 23.00 2.18 -11.77
N GLU A 45 23.91 2.92 -11.13
CA GLU A 45 24.45 4.17 -11.67
C GLU A 45 25.41 3.90 -12.84
N GLU A 46 26.18 2.81 -12.79
CA GLU A 46 27.13 2.41 -13.82
C GLU A 46 26.93 0.93 -14.21
N ALA A 47 26.63 0.67 -15.48
CA ALA A 47 26.49 -0.67 -16.04
C ALA A 47 26.72 -0.68 -17.56
N THR A 48 26.98 -1.86 -18.13
CA THR A 48 27.15 -2.04 -19.60
C THR A 48 25.89 -1.72 -20.40
N PHE A 49 24.72 -1.72 -19.76
CA PHE A 49 23.43 -1.32 -20.34
C PHE A 49 23.06 0.14 -20.05
N GLY A 50 24.00 0.93 -19.51
CA GLY A 50 23.78 2.31 -19.07
C GLY A 50 23.14 2.39 -17.68
N ARG A 51 23.05 3.61 -17.16
CA ARG A 51 22.33 3.93 -15.91
C ARG A 51 20.86 3.56 -16.03
N LYS A 52 20.28 3.08 -14.93
CA LYS A 52 18.83 2.94 -14.77
C LYS A 52 18.38 3.41 -13.40
N ASP A 53 17.15 3.90 -13.34
CA ASP A 53 16.49 4.30 -12.09
C ASP A 53 15.05 3.77 -12.01
N ALA A 54 14.29 4.21 -11.00
CA ALA A 54 12.90 3.82 -10.79
C ALA A 54 11.99 4.07 -12.03
N SER A 55 12.33 5.03 -12.88
CA SER A 55 11.57 5.37 -14.09
C SER A 55 11.65 4.26 -15.15
N ASP A 56 12.77 3.51 -15.17
CA ASP A 56 13.04 2.41 -16.09
C ASP A 56 12.29 1.11 -15.74
N ILE A 57 11.71 1.00 -14.55
CA ILE A 57 10.97 -0.20 -14.12
C ILE A 57 9.72 -0.34 -14.99
N PRO A 58 9.48 -1.44 -15.72
CA PRO A 58 8.36 -1.53 -16.68
C PRO A 58 6.96 -1.57 -16.03
N VAL A 59 6.89 -1.64 -14.70
CA VAL A 59 5.68 -1.67 -13.89
C VAL A 59 5.82 -0.73 -12.69
N ASP A 60 4.75 -0.56 -11.93
CA ASP A 60 4.78 0.12 -10.64
C ASP A 60 3.79 -0.51 -9.63
N ALA A 61 3.85 -0.10 -8.37
CA ALA A 61 3.13 -0.74 -7.26
C ALA A 61 1.60 -0.79 -7.43
N HIS A 62 1.01 0.18 -8.13
CA HIS A 62 -0.43 0.15 -8.43
C HIS A 62 -0.84 -1.08 -9.26
N GLN A 63 0.04 -1.60 -10.12
CA GLN A 63 -0.22 -2.84 -10.86
C GLN A 63 -0.13 -4.07 -9.96
N LEU A 64 0.77 -4.06 -8.97
CA LEU A 64 0.84 -5.11 -7.95
C LEU A 64 -0.43 -5.15 -7.11
N ILE A 65 -0.95 -3.99 -6.69
CA ILE A 65 -2.24 -3.89 -5.98
C ILE A 65 -3.39 -4.34 -6.90
N ALA A 66 -3.37 -3.97 -8.18
CA ALA A 66 -4.38 -4.37 -9.17
C ALA A 66 -4.45 -5.89 -9.36
N LEU A 67 -3.34 -6.63 -9.25
CA LEU A 67 -3.32 -8.11 -9.28
C LEU A 67 -4.10 -8.74 -8.11
N CYS A 68 -4.43 -7.97 -7.09
CA CYS A 68 -5.30 -8.44 -6.02
C CYS A 68 -6.78 -8.42 -6.40
N ALA A 69 -7.21 -7.65 -7.40
CA ALA A 69 -8.61 -7.55 -7.80
C ALA A 69 -9.21 -8.91 -8.24
N PRO A 70 -10.49 -9.21 -7.93
CA PRO A 70 -11.42 -8.46 -7.09
C PRO A 70 -11.32 -8.83 -5.59
N ARG A 71 -10.25 -9.51 -5.16
CA ARG A 71 -10.13 -10.02 -3.78
C ARG A 71 -9.96 -8.85 -2.80
N PRO A 72 -10.57 -8.94 -1.60
CA PRO A 72 -10.45 -7.90 -0.58
C PRO A 72 -8.99 -7.57 -0.24
N THR A 73 -8.62 -6.30 -0.34
CA THR A 73 -7.27 -5.76 -0.16
C THR A 73 -7.33 -4.48 0.67
N PHE A 74 -6.78 -4.53 1.89
CA PHE A 74 -6.74 -3.39 2.80
C PHE A 74 -5.33 -2.83 2.86
N ILE A 75 -5.14 -1.60 2.41
CA ILE A 75 -3.87 -0.88 2.53
C ILE A 75 -3.90 0.01 3.78
N SER A 76 -2.89 -0.19 4.64
CA SER A 76 -2.88 0.30 6.03
C SER A 76 -1.56 1.00 6.32
N TYR A 77 -1.63 2.19 6.94
CA TYR A 77 -0.43 2.91 7.38
C TYR A 77 -0.67 3.63 8.71
N GLY A 78 0.41 3.88 9.47
CA GLY A 78 0.41 4.86 10.54
C GLY A 78 0.84 6.25 10.09
N ILE A 79 1.09 7.13 11.06
CA ILE A 79 1.59 8.48 10.82
C ILE A 79 3.13 8.51 10.86
N PRO A 80 3.78 9.28 9.97
CA PRO A 80 5.23 9.45 9.95
C PRO A 80 5.83 9.86 11.30
N GLU A 81 5.17 10.75 12.03
CA GLU A 81 5.70 11.41 13.23
C GLU A 81 5.89 10.46 14.42
N LYS A 82 5.29 9.26 14.37
CA LYS A 82 5.39 8.24 15.44
C LYS A 82 6.01 6.92 14.98
N GLY A 83 6.57 6.88 13.78
CA GLY A 83 7.20 5.70 13.20
C GLY A 83 8.52 6.04 12.53
N ASP A 84 8.81 5.36 11.41
CA ASP A 84 9.95 5.69 10.57
C ASP A 84 9.61 6.93 9.76
N ALA A 85 9.96 8.09 10.32
CA ALA A 85 9.59 9.40 9.80
C ALA A 85 9.90 9.51 8.31
N ASN A 86 8.82 9.66 7.52
CA ASN A 86 8.82 9.82 6.06
C ASN A 86 9.35 8.63 5.24
N TRP A 87 9.75 7.52 5.85
CA TRP A 87 10.37 6.40 5.14
C TRP A 87 9.41 5.70 4.17
N LEU A 88 8.15 5.54 4.56
CA LEU A 88 7.20 4.64 3.89
C LEU A 88 6.32 5.28 2.80
N ASP A 89 6.36 6.61 2.67
CA ASP A 89 5.54 7.38 1.73
C ASP A 89 4.04 6.96 1.70
N GLN A 90 3.33 7.28 2.79
CA GLN A 90 1.89 7.00 2.92
C GLN A 90 1.09 7.64 1.79
N GLN A 91 1.50 8.84 1.36
CA GLN A 91 0.87 9.53 0.23
C GLN A 91 1.10 8.75 -1.08
N GLY A 92 2.32 8.32 -1.37
CA GLY A 92 2.62 7.51 -2.56
C GLY A 92 1.89 6.18 -2.59
N SER A 93 1.74 5.54 -1.44
CA SER A 93 0.96 4.30 -1.31
C SER A 93 -0.55 4.53 -1.51
N TYR A 94 -1.07 5.67 -1.07
CA TYR A 94 -2.46 6.07 -1.37
C TYR A 94 -2.64 6.31 -2.86
N MET A 95 -1.73 7.05 -3.49
CA MET A 95 -1.73 7.27 -4.94
C MET A 95 -1.69 5.95 -5.71
N ALA A 96 -0.88 4.97 -5.29
CA ALA A 96 -0.86 3.64 -5.87
C ALA A 96 -2.22 2.92 -5.74
N THR A 97 -2.85 3.05 -4.57
CA THR A 97 -4.16 2.46 -4.29
C THR A 97 -5.26 3.08 -5.17
N VAL A 98 -5.25 4.40 -5.35
CA VAL A 98 -6.15 5.10 -6.29
C VAL A 98 -5.90 4.65 -7.73
N ALA A 99 -4.65 4.52 -8.15
CA ALA A 99 -4.31 4.03 -9.49
C ALA A 99 -4.72 2.56 -9.75
N ALA A 100 -4.90 1.75 -8.69
CA ALA A 100 -5.38 0.37 -8.79
C ALA A 100 -6.92 0.25 -8.89
N CYS A 101 -7.65 1.30 -8.50
CA CYS A 101 -9.12 1.36 -8.50
C CYS A 101 -9.77 0.91 -9.83
N PRO A 102 -9.29 1.32 -11.02
CA PRO A 102 -9.86 0.88 -12.29
C PRO A 102 -9.92 -0.64 -12.47
N ALA A 103 -8.92 -1.39 -11.98
CA ALA A 103 -8.90 -2.85 -12.09
C ALA A 103 -9.96 -3.52 -11.19
N PHE A 104 -10.20 -2.97 -9.99
CA PHE A 104 -11.27 -3.43 -9.10
C PHE A 104 -12.64 -3.17 -9.73
N ARG A 105 -12.88 -1.95 -10.24
CA ARG A 105 -14.13 -1.61 -10.95
C ARG A 105 -14.38 -2.48 -12.17
N LEU A 106 -13.35 -2.75 -12.98
CA LEU A 106 -13.46 -3.62 -14.15
C LEU A 106 -13.99 -5.01 -13.79
N LEU A 107 -13.60 -5.54 -12.63
CA LEU A 107 -14.01 -6.85 -12.14
C LEU A 107 -15.25 -6.82 -11.24
N GLY A 108 -15.96 -5.69 -11.19
CA GLY A 108 -17.21 -5.54 -10.43
C GLY A 108 -17.03 -5.39 -8.91
N ALA A 109 -15.80 -5.20 -8.43
CA ALA A 109 -15.53 -4.89 -7.03
C ALA A 109 -15.68 -3.38 -6.77
N ARG A 110 -16.12 -3.03 -5.55
CA ARG A 110 -16.12 -1.65 -5.06
C ARG A 110 -14.70 -1.27 -4.66
N ASP A 111 -14.29 -0.10 -5.11
CA ASP A 111 -12.98 0.49 -4.83
C ASP A 111 -13.08 1.60 -3.79
N LEU A 112 -12.14 2.55 -3.80
CA LEU A 112 -12.12 3.69 -2.88
C LEU A 112 -13.18 4.77 -3.19
N GLY A 113 -13.88 4.70 -4.33
CA GLY A 113 -14.81 5.74 -4.79
C GLY A 113 -14.14 7.04 -5.25
N VAL A 114 -12.81 7.05 -5.37
CA VAL A 114 -12.02 8.22 -5.80
C VAL A 114 -11.98 8.26 -7.33
N THR A 115 -12.36 9.41 -7.91
CA THR A 115 -12.40 9.61 -9.37
C THR A 115 -11.33 10.57 -9.89
N GLU A 116 -10.59 11.21 -8.99
CA GLU A 116 -9.48 12.12 -9.30
C GLU A 116 -8.29 11.38 -9.92
N ASP A 117 -7.43 12.11 -10.65
CA ASP A 117 -6.14 11.55 -11.10
C ASP A 117 -5.30 11.16 -9.88
N TYR A 118 -4.83 9.90 -9.86
CA TYR A 118 -3.98 9.38 -8.79
C TYR A 118 -2.73 10.22 -8.56
N ARG A 119 -2.24 10.96 -9.57
CA ARG A 119 -1.07 11.84 -9.46
C ARG A 119 -1.30 13.04 -8.55
N THR A 120 -2.54 13.46 -8.38
CA THR A 120 -2.92 14.61 -7.54
C THR A 120 -3.76 14.24 -6.33
N ALA A 121 -4.34 13.02 -6.32
CA ALA A 121 -5.19 12.52 -5.25
C ALA A 121 -4.52 12.66 -3.88
N GLN A 122 -5.22 13.25 -2.91
CA GLN A 122 -4.73 13.42 -1.55
C GLN A 122 -5.29 12.34 -0.64
N LYS A 123 -4.42 11.75 0.20
CA LYS A 123 -4.87 10.78 1.20
C LYS A 123 -5.91 11.42 2.13
N PRO A 124 -6.92 10.67 2.62
CA PRO A 124 -7.82 11.13 3.65
C PRO A 124 -7.09 11.55 4.94
N ASP A 125 -7.81 12.24 5.80
CA ASP A 125 -7.35 12.58 7.14
C ASP A 125 -7.03 11.33 7.97
N VAL A 126 -6.15 11.49 8.96
CA VAL A 126 -5.81 10.42 9.90
C VAL A 126 -7.09 9.94 10.59
N ASN A 127 -7.22 8.62 10.73
CA ASN A 127 -8.41 7.92 11.24
C ASN A 127 -9.67 7.97 10.36
N ALA A 128 -9.68 8.70 9.23
CA ALA A 128 -10.74 8.66 8.24
C ALA A 128 -10.46 7.56 7.19
N GLY A 129 -11.05 6.38 7.39
CA GLY A 129 -10.85 5.23 6.48
C GLY A 129 -11.83 5.21 5.31
N LEU A 130 -11.34 4.84 4.13
CA LEU A 130 -12.15 4.47 2.97
C LEU A 130 -12.31 2.95 2.97
N LEU A 131 -13.34 2.48 3.68
CA LEU A 131 -13.48 1.07 4.02
C LEU A 131 -14.70 0.40 3.39
N ASP A 132 -15.46 1.05 2.51
CA ASP A 132 -16.76 0.50 2.05
C ASP A 132 -16.65 -0.56 0.96
N GLY A 133 -15.50 -0.62 0.26
CA GLY A 133 -15.24 -1.54 -0.83
C GLY A 133 -14.30 -2.70 -0.50
N GLU A 134 -14.07 -3.55 -1.50
CA GLU A 134 -13.09 -4.64 -1.47
C GLU A 134 -11.66 -4.10 -1.62
N LEU A 135 -11.45 -2.94 -2.26
CA LEU A 135 -10.21 -2.17 -2.09
C LEU A 135 -10.43 -1.13 -1.00
N ALA A 136 -9.58 -1.13 0.02
CA ALA A 136 -9.71 -0.26 1.18
C ALA A 136 -8.40 0.46 1.51
N TRP A 137 -8.52 1.66 2.06
CA TRP A 137 -7.40 2.46 2.55
C TRP A 137 -7.71 3.03 3.93
N ARG A 138 -6.76 2.95 4.87
CA ARG A 138 -6.88 3.67 6.15
C ARG A 138 -5.52 4.01 6.76
N GLN A 139 -5.40 5.27 7.18
CA GLN A 139 -4.31 5.72 8.03
C GLN A 139 -4.75 5.77 9.51
N HIS A 140 -3.97 5.18 10.41
CA HIS A 140 -4.16 5.29 11.87
C HIS A 140 -3.18 6.29 12.49
N ASP A 141 -3.40 6.67 13.75
CA ASP A 141 -2.62 7.66 14.52
C ASP A 141 -1.45 7.08 15.34
N GLY A 142 -1.22 5.77 15.24
CA GLY A 142 0.01 5.07 15.64
C GLY A 142 1.17 5.22 14.64
N GLY A 143 2.31 4.58 14.93
CA GLY A 143 3.55 4.65 14.14
C GLY A 143 3.68 3.60 13.03
N HIS A 144 4.90 3.10 12.80
CA HIS A 144 5.15 1.98 11.88
C HIS A 144 4.70 0.66 12.52
N GLU A 145 3.41 0.37 12.45
CA GLU A 145 2.80 -0.83 13.04
C GLU A 145 1.51 -1.24 12.32
N SER A 146 0.92 -2.39 12.70
CA SER A 146 -0.33 -2.92 12.12
C SER A 146 -1.48 -3.00 13.13
N ARG A 147 -1.17 -3.03 14.42
CA ARG A 147 -2.07 -3.23 15.56
C ARG A 147 -3.23 -2.24 15.57
N SER A 148 -2.98 -0.96 15.33
CA SER A 148 -4.03 0.08 15.43
C SER A 148 -5.10 -0.05 14.34
N ASN A 149 -4.75 -0.67 13.20
CA ASN A 149 -5.72 -0.97 12.15
C ASN A 149 -6.39 -2.35 12.30
N MET A 150 -5.91 -3.24 13.16
CA MET A 150 -6.47 -4.60 13.30
C MET A 150 -7.97 -4.59 13.59
N LYS A 151 -8.46 -3.73 14.49
CA LYS A 151 -9.90 -3.65 14.79
C LYS A 151 -10.74 -3.23 13.57
N HIS A 152 -10.20 -2.35 12.74
CA HIS A 152 -10.87 -1.87 11.53
C HIS A 152 -10.82 -2.93 10.42
N PHE A 153 -9.67 -3.58 10.26
CA PHE A 153 -9.50 -4.70 9.35
C PHE A 153 -10.45 -5.85 9.69
N ILE A 154 -10.55 -6.26 10.95
CA ILE A 154 -11.43 -7.36 11.38
C ILE A 154 -12.90 -7.00 11.11
N ALA A 155 -13.34 -5.80 11.47
CA ALA A 155 -14.72 -5.37 11.20
C ALA A 155 -15.03 -5.33 9.70
N TRP A 156 -14.10 -4.80 8.90
CA TRP A 156 -14.18 -4.77 7.43
C TRP A 156 -14.22 -6.18 6.83
N ALA A 157 -13.33 -7.06 7.29
CA ALA A 157 -13.23 -8.44 6.84
C ALA A 157 -14.51 -9.22 7.15
N ASN A 158 -15.01 -9.12 8.39
CA ASN A 158 -16.23 -9.77 8.83
C ASN A 158 -17.42 -9.42 7.94
N ARG A 159 -17.58 -8.13 7.60
CA ARG A 159 -18.65 -7.68 6.71
C ARG A 159 -18.51 -8.28 5.29
N LEU A 160 -17.29 -8.36 4.76
CA LEU A 160 -17.05 -8.87 3.40
C LEU A 160 -17.21 -10.39 3.29
N ILE A 161 -16.95 -11.14 4.36
CA ILE A 161 -17.11 -12.61 4.37
C ILE A 161 -18.44 -13.06 4.99
N GLY A 162 -19.31 -12.13 5.40
CA GLY A 162 -20.58 -12.44 6.06
C GLY A 162 -20.41 -13.11 7.42
N HIS A 163 -19.31 -12.85 8.13
CA HIS A 163 -19.09 -13.38 9.46
C HIS A 163 -19.69 -12.47 10.53
N GLU A 164 -20.63 -13.00 11.30
CA GLU A 164 -21.13 -12.36 12.52
C GLU A 164 -20.26 -12.78 13.70
N PRO A 165 -19.58 -11.82 14.37
CA PRO A 165 -18.81 -12.14 15.56
C PRO A 165 -19.76 -12.58 16.69
N PRO A 166 -19.35 -13.53 17.55
CA PRO A 166 -20.15 -13.95 18.69
C PRO A 166 -20.41 -12.79 19.64
N THR A 167 -21.61 -12.75 20.22
CA THR A 167 -21.99 -11.75 21.23
C THR A 167 -21.01 -11.81 22.40
N PRO A 168 -20.44 -10.67 22.85
CA PRO A 168 -19.58 -10.67 24.03
C PRO A 168 -20.30 -11.28 25.22
N ALA A 169 -19.66 -12.22 25.92
CA ALA A 169 -20.21 -12.73 27.16
C ALA A 169 -20.45 -11.57 28.14
N GLU A 170 -21.62 -11.56 28.78
CA GLU A 170 -21.93 -10.59 29.83
C GLU A 170 -20.82 -10.64 30.88
N LYS A 171 -20.21 -9.48 31.15
CA LYS A 171 -19.23 -9.38 32.24
C LYS A 171 -19.99 -9.60 33.55
N LYS A 172 -19.76 -10.76 34.19
CA LYS A 172 -20.18 -11.01 35.57
C LYS A 172 -19.41 -10.14 36.54
#